data_AF-A0A7C3X741-F1
#
_entry.id   AF-A0A7C3X741-F1
#
_cell.length_a   1.000
_cell.length_b   1.000
_cell.length_c   1.000
_cell.angle_alpha   90.00
_cell.angle_beta   90.00
_cell.angle_gamma   90.00
#
_symmetry.space_group_name_H-M   'P 1'
#
loop_
_entity.id
_entity.type
_entity.pdbx_description
1 polymer ?
#
loop_
_entity_poly.entity_id
_entity_poly.type
_entity_poly.pdbx_seq_one_letter_code
_entity_poly.pdbx_strand_id
1 'polypeptide(L)'
;MAAYHPARTNTIQCDFAALIGPRQFRRWALPALEEEASFLGHCVYHLDGPECLVHLNDLCAIPGLDCIQWVHGARNKPFIEWMDLLKEIQAHGVAVWIPCTPEEIPAYHKELKPNLLFYECWAPSRKAGERTLEWLRRNT
;
A
#
# COMPACT_ATOMS: atom_id res chain seq x y z
N MET A 1 -4.83 9.32 -4.55
CA MET A 1 -5.63 8.71 -5.64
C MET A 1 -6.61 7.71 -5.04
N ALA A 2 -7.80 7.55 -5.61
CA ALA A 2 -8.81 6.63 -5.07
C ALA A 2 -8.59 5.20 -5.58
N ALA A 3 -8.76 4.21 -4.70
CA ALA A 3 -8.86 2.80 -5.09
C ALA A 3 -10.26 2.49 -5.61
N TYR A 4 -10.36 1.57 -6.58
CA TYR A 4 -11.63 1.04 -7.06
C TYR A 4 -11.74 -0.46 -6.71
N HIS A 5 -12.90 -0.86 -6.22
CA HIS A 5 -13.28 -2.24 -6.01
C HIS A 5 -14.75 -2.40 -6.43
N PRO A 6 -15.16 -3.51 -7.08
CA PRO A 6 -16.53 -3.69 -7.56
C PRO A 6 -17.59 -3.78 -6.43
N ALA A 7 -17.16 -4.08 -5.21
CA ALA A 7 -18.01 -4.04 -4.02
C ALA A 7 -17.95 -2.66 -3.35
N ARG A 8 -17.46 -2.60 -2.11
CA ARG A 8 -17.17 -1.35 -1.40
C ARG A 8 -15.67 -1.27 -1.16
N THR A 9 -15.13 -0.06 -1.18
CA THR A 9 -13.73 0.20 -0.82
C THR A 9 -13.55 1.66 -0.43
N ASN A 10 -12.54 1.90 0.39
CA ASN A 10 -11.99 3.21 0.62
C ASN A 10 -10.49 3.08 0.93
N THR A 11 -9.77 4.20 0.89
CA THR A 11 -8.47 4.31 1.54
C THR A 11 -8.71 4.87 2.94
N ILE A 12 -8.47 4.05 3.96
CA ILE A 12 -8.63 4.42 5.37
C ILE A 12 -7.29 4.88 5.94
N GLN A 13 -7.30 5.68 7.02
CA GLN A 13 -6.07 6.29 7.55
C GLN A 13 -6.20 6.70 9.02
N CYS A 14 -5.06 6.86 9.68
CA CYS A 14 -4.99 7.43 11.03
C CYS A 14 -3.67 8.19 11.25
N ASP A 15 -3.63 9.48 10.88
CA ASP A 15 -2.42 10.32 11.05
C ASP A 15 -1.99 10.43 12.52
N PHE A 16 -2.96 10.34 13.45
CA PHE A 16 -2.68 10.36 14.88
C PHE A 16 -1.82 9.16 15.35
N ALA A 17 -1.77 8.07 14.57
CA ALA A 17 -0.93 6.91 14.86
C ALA A 17 0.56 7.25 14.99
N ALA A 18 1.03 8.29 14.29
CA ALA A 18 2.41 8.78 14.37
C ALA A 18 2.77 9.35 15.75
N LEU A 19 1.77 9.75 16.55
CA LEU A 19 1.96 10.42 17.84
C LEU A 19 1.83 9.47 19.04
N ILE A 20 1.52 8.19 18.80
CA ILE A 20 1.21 7.24 19.87
C ILE A 20 1.97 5.92 19.70
N GLY A 21 2.30 5.28 20.82
CA GLY A 21 2.94 3.96 20.82
C GLY A 21 1.94 2.81 20.65
N PRO A 22 2.42 1.58 20.35
CA PRO A 22 1.57 0.43 19.99
C PRO A 22 0.47 0.11 21.01
N ARG A 23 0.76 0.29 22.31
CA ARG A 23 -0.24 0.06 23.38
C ARG A 23 -1.46 0.99 23.25
N GLN A 24 -1.23 2.26 22.91
CA GLN A 24 -2.31 3.23 22.74
C GLN A 24 -3.01 3.04 21.39
N PHE A 25 -2.25 2.76 20.33
CA PHE A 25 -2.79 2.45 19.01
C PHE A 25 -3.78 1.27 19.07
N ARG A 26 -3.38 0.13 19.64
CA ARG A 26 -4.26 -1.04 19.83
C ARG A 26 -5.50 -0.76 20.66
N ARG A 27 -5.41 0.19 21.61
CA ARG A 27 -6.53 0.53 22.49
C ARG A 27 -7.54 1.46 21.83
N TRP A 28 -7.07 2.41 21.02
CA TRP A 28 -7.89 3.55 20.59
C TRP A 28 -8.10 3.65 19.09
N ALA A 29 -7.10 3.31 18.27
CA ALA A 29 -7.16 3.46 16.82
C ALA A 29 -7.51 2.14 16.13
N LEU A 30 -6.83 1.05 16.49
CA LEU A 30 -7.00 -0.25 15.85
C LEU A 30 -8.46 -0.73 15.82
N PRO A 31 -9.25 -0.66 16.92
CA PRO A 31 -10.62 -1.14 16.89
C PRO A 31 -11.52 -0.38 15.91
N ALA A 32 -11.28 0.94 15.76
CA ALA A 32 -12.02 1.75 14.79
C ALA A 32 -11.62 1.43 13.34
N LEU A 33 -10.33 1.17 13.10
CA LEU A 33 -9.84 0.74 11.79
C LEU A 33 -10.37 -0.64 11.41
N GLU A 34 -10.45 -1.57 12.36
CA GLU A 34 -11.06 -2.90 12.16
C GLU A 34 -12.57 -2.79 11.85
N GLU A 35 -13.29 -1.90 12.53
CA GLU A 35 -14.70 -1.63 12.25
C GLU A 35 -14.90 -1.05 10.84
N GLU A 36 -14.09 -0.08 10.44
CA GLU A 36 -14.14 0.53 9.11
C GLU A 36 -13.78 -0.50 8.01
N ALA A 37 -12.71 -1.27 8.20
CA ALA A 37 -12.28 -2.32 7.29
C ALA A 37 -13.36 -3.41 7.16
N SER A 38 -13.99 -3.83 8.26
CA SER A 38 -15.08 -4.81 8.27
C SER A 38 -16.31 -4.32 7.48
N PHE A 39 -16.65 -3.03 7.59
CA PHE A 39 -17.75 -2.44 6.83
C PHE A 39 -17.46 -2.39 5.32
N LEU A 40 -16.23 -2.05 4.94
CA LEU A 40 -15.80 -1.96 3.54
C LEU A 40 -15.59 -3.35 2.92
N GLY A 41 -15.07 -4.30 3.68
CA GLY A 41 -14.66 -5.64 3.26
C GLY A 41 -13.34 -5.69 2.48
N HIS A 42 -13.02 -4.61 1.77
CA HIS A 42 -11.80 -4.40 1.01
C HIS A 42 -11.34 -2.96 1.16
N CYS A 43 -10.13 -2.72 1.64
CA CYS A 43 -9.61 -1.37 1.79
C CYS A 43 -8.09 -1.27 1.62
N VAL A 44 -7.65 -0.05 1.35
CA VAL A 44 -6.24 0.35 1.39
C VAL A 44 -6.01 1.11 2.69
N TYR A 45 -4.89 0.92 3.37
CA TYR A 45 -4.50 1.78 4.49
C TYR A 45 -3.39 2.74 4.08
N HIS A 46 -3.59 4.03 4.32
CA HIS A 46 -2.58 5.06 4.14
C HIS A 46 -1.62 5.10 5.33
N LEU A 47 -0.38 4.66 5.11
CA LEU A 47 0.66 4.59 6.13
C LEU A 47 1.65 5.75 5.96
N ASP A 48 1.42 6.82 6.73
CA ASP A 48 2.20 8.05 6.65
C ASP A 48 3.40 8.05 7.60
N GLY A 49 4.59 7.93 7.01
CA GLY A 49 5.86 8.18 7.67
C GLY A 49 6.44 7.01 8.48
N PRO A 50 7.78 6.99 8.69
CA PRO A 50 8.48 5.97 9.47
C PRO A 50 7.98 5.80 10.91
N GLU A 51 7.45 6.87 11.49
CA GLU A 51 6.93 6.92 12.85
C GLU A 51 5.74 5.96 13.04
N CYS A 52 4.99 5.68 11.99
CA CYS A 52 3.87 4.73 12.02
C CYS A 52 4.28 3.26 11.84
N LEU A 53 5.52 2.97 11.44
CA LEU A 53 5.98 1.60 11.16
C LEU A 53 5.91 0.68 12.39
N VAL A 54 5.96 1.26 13.60
CA VAL A 54 5.80 0.52 14.85
C VAL A 54 4.43 -0.18 14.98
N HIS A 55 3.45 0.21 14.16
CA HIS A 55 2.10 -0.35 14.11
C HIS A 55 1.86 -1.27 12.90
N LEU A 56 2.86 -1.46 12.04
CA LEU A 56 2.70 -2.16 10.76
C LEU A 56 2.12 -3.57 10.92
N ASN A 57 2.62 -4.33 11.90
CA ASN A 57 2.13 -5.69 12.17
C ASN A 57 0.66 -5.72 12.55
N ASP A 58 0.20 -4.74 13.34
CA ASP A 58 -1.20 -4.66 13.75
C ASP A 58 -2.07 -4.29 12.53
N LEU A 59 -1.61 -3.35 11.70
CA LEU A 59 -2.30 -2.94 10.47
C LEU A 59 -2.42 -4.10 9.48
N CYS A 60 -1.32 -4.80 9.18
CA CYS A 60 -1.32 -5.92 8.25
C CYS A 60 -2.13 -7.13 8.73
N ALA A 61 -2.51 -7.18 10.01
CA ALA A 61 -3.37 -8.21 10.57
C ALA A 61 -4.87 -7.89 10.45
N ILE A 62 -5.26 -6.66 10.07
CA ILE A 62 -6.66 -6.25 9.96
C ILE A 62 -7.35 -7.02 8.82
N PRO A 63 -8.41 -7.80 9.10
CA PRO A 63 -9.18 -8.47 8.05
C PRO A 63 -9.82 -7.45 7.09
N GLY A 64 -9.66 -7.67 5.79
CA GLY A 64 -10.18 -6.77 4.74
C GLY A 64 -9.23 -5.62 4.35
N LEU A 65 -8.08 -5.49 5.01
CA LEU A 65 -7.01 -4.59 4.56
C LEU A 65 -6.16 -5.29 3.50
N ASP A 66 -6.39 -4.94 2.24
CA ASP A 66 -5.79 -5.62 1.09
C ASP A 66 -4.46 -5.00 0.68
N CYS A 67 -4.23 -3.72 1.00
CA CYS A 67 -3.08 -2.98 0.50
C CYS A 67 -2.60 -1.91 1.47
N ILE A 68 -1.28 -1.75 1.60
CA ILE A 68 -0.64 -0.63 2.27
C ILE A 68 -0.20 0.40 1.23
N GLN A 69 -0.69 1.63 1.39
CA GLN A 69 -0.15 2.80 0.73
C GLN A 69 0.92 3.44 1.61
N TRP A 70 2.17 3.03 1.40
CA TRP A 70 3.31 3.60 2.09
C TRP A 70 3.64 5.00 1.58
N VAL A 71 3.78 5.96 2.50
CA VAL A 71 4.23 7.32 2.20
C VAL A 71 5.42 7.64 3.10
N HIS A 72 6.62 7.69 2.52
CA HIS A 72 7.83 7.94 3.30
C HIS A 72 7.97 9.40 3.76
N GLY A 73 7.24 10.35 3.17
CA GLY A 73 7.37 11.78 3.46
C GLY A 73 8.62 12.43 2.85
N ALA A 74 8.56 13.75 2.60
CA ALA A 74 9.51 14.46 1.73
C ALA A 74 10.97 14.51 2.22
N ARG A 75 11.23 14.26 3.51
CA ARG A 75 12.59 14.32 4.10
C ARG A 75 13.30 12.96 4.17
N ASN A 76 12.62 11.90 3.74
CA ASN A 76 13.13 10.54 3.83
C ASN A 76 13.66 10.03 2.48
N LYS A 77 14.29 8.85 2.51
CA LYS A 77 14.86 8.20 1.33
C LYS A 77 13.82 8.07 0.20
N PRO A 78 14.24 8.09 -1.08
CA PRO A 78 13.39 7.77 -2.22
C PRO A 78 12.62 6.46 -2.02
N PHE A 79 11.40 6.38 -2.56
CA PHE A 79 10.49 5.23 -2.39
C PHE A 79 11.16 3.87 -2.68
N ILE A 80 11.95 3.77 -3.75
CA ILE A 80 12.60 2.51 -4.16
C ILE A 80 13.61 1.98 -3.12
N GLU A 81 14.18 2.85 -2.28
CA GLU A 81 15.13 2.46 -1.24
C GLU A 81 14.45 1.81 -0.02
N TRP A 82 13.10 1.78 0.01
CA TRP A 82 12.31 1.09 1.02
C TRP A 82 11.93 -0.34 0.61
N MET A 83 12.65 -0.94 -0.36
CA MET A 83 12.34 -2.28 -0.88
C MET A 83 12.21 -3.35 0.21
N ASP A 84 13.03 -3.30 1.26
CA ASP A 84 12.94 -4.24 2.38
C ASP A 84 11.62 -4.13 3.14
N LEU A 85 11.13 -2.90 3.37
CA LEU A 85 9.82 -2.66 3.96
C LEU A 85 8.68 -3.14 3.03
N LEU A 86 8.79 -2.92 1.73
CA LEU A 86 7.79 -3.39 0.76
C LEU A 86 7.71 -4.93 0.76
N LYS A 87 8.85 -5.62 0.89
CA LYS A 87 8.92 -7.07 1.04
C LYS A 87 8.35 -7.55 2.37
N GLU A 88 8.57 -6.81 3.45
CA GLU A 88 7.98 -7.08 4.77
C GLU A 88 6.45 -7.04 4.69
N ILE A 89 5.86 -5.99 4.10
CA ILE A 89 4.41 -5.88 3.89
C ILE A 89 3.88 -7.10 3.12
N GLN A 90 4.53 -7.48 2.01
CA GLN A 90 4.13 -8.66 1.24
C GLN A 90 4.34 -10.00 1.96
N ALA A 91 5.20 -10.05 2.98
CA ALA A 91 5.35 -11.23 3.82
C ALA A 91 4.12 -11.44 4.73
N HIS A 92 3.37 -10.38 5.04
CA HIS A 92 2.05 -10.48 5.67
C HIS A 92 0.92 -10.87 4.71
N GLY A 93 1.21 -11.01 3.40
CA GLY A 93 0.19 -11.30 2.39
C GLY A 93 -0.63 -10.07 1.97
N VAL A 94 -0.19 -8.87 2.36
CA VAL A 94 -0.83 -7.59 2.01
C VAL A 94 -0.15 -7.00 0.79
N ALA A 95 -0.92 -6.41 -0.12
CA ALA A 95 -0.37 -5.74 -1.30
C ALA A 95 0.31 -4.42 -0.93
N VAL A 96 1.18 -3.94 -1.83
CA VAL A 96 1.82 -2.63 -1.70
C VAL A 96 1.42 -1.72 -2.85
N TRP A 97 1.07 -0.48 -2.50
CA TRP A 97 0.81 0.59 -3.45
C TRP A 97 2.13 1.23 -3.88
N ILE A 98 2.45 1.15 -5.17
CA ILE A 98 3.73 1.59 -5.73
C ILE A 98 3.50 2.82 -6.63
N PRO A 99 3.81 4.03 -6.16
CA PRO A 99 3.88 5.19 -7.03
C PRO A 99 5.14 5.08 -7.91
N CYS A 100 4.97 4.99 -9.22
CA CYS A 100 6.11 4.85 -10.14
C CYS A 100 5.79 5.35 -11.56
N THR A 101 6.81 5.37 -12.39
CA THR A 101 6.68 5.49 -13.85
C THR A 101 6.53 4.12 -14.50
N PRO A 102 5.99 4.04 -15.74
CA PRO A 102 5.96 2.80 -16.50
C PRO A 102 7.34 2.13 -16.65
N GLU A 103 8.40 2.91 -16.76
CA GLU A 103 9.77 2.45 -16.93
C GLU A 103 10.36 1.81 -15.66
N GLU A 104 9.86 2.21 -14.48
CA GLU A 104 10.28 1.68 -13.19
C GLU A 104 9.55 0.39 -12.79
N ILE A 105 8.38 0.11 -13.38
CA ILE A 105 7.57 -1.10 -13.09
C ILE A 105 8.42 -2.38 -13.10
N PRO A 106 9.26 -2.66 -14.13
CA PRO A 106 10.06 -3.88 -14.17
C PRO A 106 11.01 -4.04 -12.98
N ALA A 107 11.52 -2.95 -12.41
CA ALA A 107 12.42 -3.00 -11.26
C ALA A 107 11.68 -3.47 -10.00
N TYR A 108 10.49 -2.93 -9.73
CA TYR A 108 9.64 -3.38 -8.63
C TYR A 108 9.11 -4.80 -8.86
N HIS A 109 8.67 -5.10 -10.08
CA HIS A 109 8.09 -6.41 -10.44
C HIS A 109 9.08 -7.56 -10.31
N LYS A 110 10.38 -7.29 -10.48
CA LYS A 110 11.45 -8.27 -10.30
C LYS A 110 11.66 -8.64 -8.82
N GLU A 111 11.52 -7.67 -7.93
CA GLU A 111 11.85 -7.81 -6.50
C GLU A 111 10.64 -8.21 -5.64
N LEU A 112 9.44 -7.86 -6.08
CA LEU A 112 8.19 -8.02 -5.34
C LEU A 112 7.27 -9.06 -6.00
N LYS A 113 6.40 -9.68 -5.19
CA LYS A 113 5.42 -10.67 -5.66
C LYS A 113 4.38 -9.98 -6.56
N PRO A 114 4.26 -10.34 -7.85
CA PRO A 114 3.35 -9.68 -8.80
C PRO A 114 1.87 -9.67 -8.38
N ASN A 115 1.42 -10.70 -7.67
CA ASN A 115 0.03 -10.82 -7.20
C ASN A 115 -0.29 -9.97 -5.96
N LEU A 116 0.69 -9.24 -5.40
CA LEU A 116 0.55 -8.37 -4.24
C LEU A 116 1.05 -6.95 -4.56
N LEU A 117 0.79 -6.48 -5.79
CA LEU A 117 1.22 -5.17 -6.29
C LEU A 117 0.04 -4.35 -6.79
N PHE A 118 -0.02 -3.10 -6.37
CA PHE A 118 -0.87 -2.06 -6.95
C PHE A 118 0.03 -0.96 -7.49
N TYR A 119 0.20 -0.86 -8.81
CA TYR A 119 0.94 0.25 -9.42
C TYR A 119 0.07 1.49 -9.62
N GLU A 120 0.55 2.63 -9.12
CA GLU A 120 0.06 3.96 -9.47
C GLU A 120 1.09 4.60 -10.40
N CYS A 121 0.77 4.63 -11.70
CA CYS A 121 1.64 5.26 -12.69
C CYS A 121 0.84 6.07 -13.71
N TRP A 122 1.46 7.13 -14.22
CA TRP A 122 0.91 7.91 -15.33
C TRP A 122 1.65 7.58 -16.62
N ALA A 123 0.90 7.37 -17.71
CA ALA A 123 1.46 7.16 -19.05
C ALA A 123 1.16 8.38 -19.94
N PRO A 124 2.15 8.88 -20.72
CA PRO A 124 2.00 10.11 -21.51
C PRO A 124 1.07 9.99 -22.71
N SER A 125 0.63 8.78 -23.05
CA SER A 125 -0.32 8.53 -24.12
C SER A 125 -1.03 7.21 -23.91
N ARG A 126 -2.19 7.03 -24.56
CA ARG A 126 -2.89 5.74 -24.63
C ARG A 126 -1.97 4.61 -25.11
N LYS A 127 -1.18 4.84 -26.16
CA LYS A 127 -0.23 3.85 -26.68
C LYS A 127 0.84 3.47 -25.66
N ALA A 128 1.32 4.43 -24.86
CA ALA A 128 2.25 4.13 -23.77
C ALA A 128 1.56 3.26 -22.70
N GLY A 129 0.35 3.64 -22.27
CA GLY A 129 -0.43 2.85 -21.30
C GLY A 129 -0.74 1.43 -21.78
N GLU A 130 -1.16 1.25 -23.03
CA GLU A 130 -1.42 -0.07 -23.63
C GLU A 130 -0.15 -0.94 -23.67
N ARG A 131 1.03 -0.36 -23.96
CA ARG A 131 2.31 -1.08 -23.89
C ARG A 131 2.63 -1.52 -22.45
N THR A 132 2.38 -0.67 -21.46
CA THR A 132 2.55 -1.02 -20.04
C THR A 132 1.63 -2.19 -19.64
N LEU A 133 0.35 -2.12 -20.03
CA LEU A 133 -0.61 -3.19 -19.75
C LEU A 133 -0.23 -4.51 -20.43
N GLU A 134 0.21 -4.45 -21.69
CA GLU A 134 0.70 -5.63 -22.43
C GLU A 134 1.92 -6.25 -21.75
N TRP A 135 2.85 -5.43 -21.27
CA TRP A 135 4.00 -5.91 -20.52
C TRP A 135 3.56 -6.60 -19.22
N LEU A 136 2.67 -5.99 -18.43
CA LEU A 136 2.16 -6.57 -17.18
C LEU A 136 1.49 -7.94 -17.42
N ARG A 137 0.64 -8.07 -18.43
CA ARG A 137 -0.02 -9.35 -18.79
C ARG A 137 0.95 -10.48 -19.16
N ARG A 138 2.14 -10.15 -19.66
CA ARG A 138 3.16 -11.13 -20.05
C ARG A 138 4.06 -11.56 -18.90
N ASN A 139 4.07 -10.80 -17.79
CA ASN A 139 4.99 -10.99 -16.67
C ASN A 139 4.27 -11.26 -15.34
N THR A 140 2.92 -11.30 -15.33
CA THR A 140 2.06 -11.63 -14.18
C THR A 140 1.27 -12.88 -14.49
#